data_AF-A0A7X1SRV9-F1
#
_entry.id   AF-A0A7X1SRV9-F1
#
_cell.length_a   1.000
_cell.length_b   1.000
_cell.length_c   1.000
_cell.angle_alpha   90.00
_cell.angle_beta   90.00
_cell.angle_gamma   90.00
#
_symmetry.space_group_name_H-M   'P 1'
#
loop_
_entity.id
_entity.type
_entity.pdbx_description
1 polymer ?
#
loop_
_entity_poly.entity_id
_entity_poly.type
_entity_poly.pdbx_seq_one_letter_code
_entity_poly.pdbx_strand_id
1 'polypeptide(L)'
;MPEIFDETFPKELTETGSARRRMMLMGGSAIAATAATRLLPESARAAVLGTAEKPIDFLFAIYPNGTLLDFAGPNEILSRIPNTNVRFASPEGGLVTLEKGVVFGPTEKLSDIDKVDVICVPGALNLSAMMKPEILGHVRRLSETARYVTSVCTGSIILAASGVLKGRRSACHWAFLNVLKDYGAIPDPARIVKDGRFMSGGGVTAGIDFGLAIAAELRGAQAAQEVQLLVQYDPQPPFHAGNPAEAPPAIRDVVYKKLPGSQNGLMRPVL
;
A
#
# COMPACT_ATOMS: atom_id res chain seq x y z
N MET A 1 -27.27 24.37 4.51
CA MET A 1 -25.98 23.76 4.10
C MET A 1 -25.11 24.91 3.63
N PRO A 2 -23.99 25.25 4.29
CA PRO A 2 -23.07 26.21 3.73
C PRO A 2 -22.13 25.50 2.72
N GLU A 3 -21.88 26.23 1.65
CA GLU A 3 -21.10 25.96 0.45
C GLU A 3 -19.77 25.22 0.71
N ILE A 4 -19.62 24.03 0.11
CA ILE A 4 -18.38 23.22 0.12
C ILE A 4 -17.52 23.51 -1.13
N PHE A 5 -18.00 24.32 -2.06
CA PHE A 5 -17.27 24.71 -3.26
C PHE A 5 -17.21 26.23 -3.33
N ASP A 6 -16.04 26.79 -3.06
CA ASP A 6 -15.75 28.20 -3.28
C ASP A 6 -15.54 28.44 -4.78
N GLU A 7 -16.38 29.29 -5.36
CA GLU A 7 -16.29 29.76 -6.74
C GLU A 7 -15.15 30.79 -6.87
N THR A 8 -13.93 30.34 -7.14
CA THR A 8 -12.88 31.21 -7.69
C THR A 8 -12.15 30.52 -8.84
N PHE A 9 -12.72 30.63 -10.05
CA PHE A 9 -11.99 30.41 -11.30
C PHE A 9 -11.35 31.73 -11.74
N PRO A 10 -10.00 31.86 -11.78
CA PRO A 10 -9.39 32.98 -12.48
C PRO A 10 -9.53 32.79 -14.00
N LYS A 11 -10.29 33.68 -14.65
CA LYS A 11 -10.26 33.87 -16.10
C LYS A 11 -8.95 34.56 -16.48
N GLU A 12 -7.89 33.80 -16.79
CA GLU A 12 -6.75 34.28 -17.57
C GLU A 12 -5.88 33.11 -18.05
N LEU A 13 -6.39 32.34 -19.02
CA LEU A 13 -5.60 31.42 -19.84
C LEU A 13 -6.07 31.49 -21.29
N THR A 14 -6.01 32.69 -21.85
CA THR A 14 -6.09 32.90 -23.29
C THR A 14 -4.91 33.77 -23.70
N GLU A 15 -3.78 33.13 -24.07
CA GLU A 15 -2.91 33.56 -25.19
C GLU A 15 -1.55 32.82 -25.34
N THR A 16 -1.20 31.83 -24.52
CA THR A 16 0.08 31.09 -24.70
C THR A 16 -0.05 29.70 -25.35
N GLY A 17 -1.21 29.39 -25.93
CA GLY A 17 -1.55 28.07 -26.51
C GLY A 17 -1.06 27.79 -27.94
N SER A 18 -0.30 28.68 -28.59
CA SER A 18 0.00 28.57 -30.03
C SER A 18 1.39 27.96 -30.37
N ALA A 19 2.35 27.91 -29.43
CA ALA A 19 3.74 27.61 -29.78
C ALA A 19 4.24 26.17 -29.52
N ARG A 20 3.42 25.24 -29.00
CA ARG A 20 3.88 23.86 -28.67
C ARG A 20 3.23 22.73 -29.48
N ARG A 21 2.53 23.04 -30.58
CA ARG A 21 1.79 22.05 -31.39
C ARG A 21 2.59 21.37 -32.51
N ARG A 22 3.91 21.18 -32.36
CA ARG A 22 4.71 20.36 -33.29
C ARG A 22 5.82 19.57 -32.58
N MET A 23 5.44 18.56 -31.80
CA MET A 23 6.29 17.37 -31.56
C MET A 23 5.50 16.25 -30.87
N MET A 24 4.39 15.80 -31.46
CA MET A 24 3.75 14.54 -31.08
C MET A 24 3.23 13.87 -32.34
N LEU A 25 4.10 13.09 -32.98
CA LEU A 25 3.75 12.00 -33.89
C LEU A 25 5.06 11.29 -34.23
N MET A 26 5.36 10.21 -33.50
CA MET A 26 6.03 9.00 -33.98
C MET A 26 5.95 7.97 -32.87
N GLY A 27 4.97 7.07 -32.98
CA GLY A 27 5.08 5.76 -32.38
C GLY A 27 6.17 4.97 -33.09
N GLY A 28 6.87 4.11 -32.36
CA GLY A 28 7.83 3.18 -32.94
C GLY A 28 8.90 2.71 -31.97
N SER A 29 8.72 1.47 -31.50
CA SER A 29 9.78 0.49 -31.25
C SER A 29 10.83 0.80 -30.16
N ALA A 30 10.98 -0.16 -29.23
CA ALA A 30 11.94 -0.19 -28.13
C ALA A 30 13.45 -0.09 -28.51
N ILE A 31 13.79 0.27 -29.75
CA ILE A 31 15.15 0.45 -30.25
C ILE A 31 15.60 1.92 -30.13
N ALA A 32 14.68 2.89 -30.06
CA ALA A 32 15.03 4.32 -29.97
C ALA A 32 15.60 4.76 -28.60
N ALA A 33 15.29 4.03 -27.52
CA ALA A 33 15.70 4.39 -26.16
C ALA A 33 17.24 4.33 -25.97
N THR A 34 17.92 3.43 -26.67
CA THR A 34 19.37 3.20 -26.54
C THR A 34 20.22 4.24 -27.28
N ALA A 35 19.65 4.90 -28.30
CA ALA A 35 20.34 5.95 -29.04
C ALA A 35 20.21 7.32 -28.33
N ALA A 36 19.04 7.62 -27.77
CA ALA A 36 18.78 8.89 -27.07
C ALA A 36 19.60 9.05 -25.78
N THR A 37 19.91 7.95 -25.09
CA THR A 37 20.73 7.95 -23.87
C THR A 37 22.18 8.35 -24.13
N ARG A 38 22.70 8.24 -25.36
CA ARG A 38 24.09 8.65 -25.69
C ARG A 38 24.30 10.16 -25.71
N LEU A 39 23.21 10.94 -25.84
CA LEU A 39 23.23 12.39 -25.92
C LEU A 39 23.13 13.07 -24.55
N LEU A 40 22.91 12.30 -23.47
CA LEU A 40 22.85 12.82 -22.12
C LEU A 40 24.26 13.03 -21.53
N PRO A 41 24.46 14.05 -20.68
CA PRO A 41 25.69 14.24 -19.91
C PRO A 41 26.09 12.96 -19.16
N GLU A 42 27.38 12.71 -18.97
CA GLU A 42 27.88 11.46 -18.35
C GLU A 42 27.32 11.24 -16.94
N SER A 43 27.09 12.31 -16.17
CA SER A 43 26.40 12.27 -14.87
C SER A 43 24.92 11.88 -14.97
N ALA A 44 24.22 12.30 -16.03
CA ALA A 44 22.84 11.92 -16.30
C ALA A 44 22.74 10.50 -16.90
N ARG A 45 23.72 10.06 -17.71
CA ARG A 45 23.85 8.65 -18.10
C ARG A 45 24.14 7.78 -16.90
N ALA A 46 25.02 8.19 -15.99
CA ALA A 46 25.28 7.48 -14.75
C ALA A 46 24.09 7.50 -13.78
N ALA A 47 23.19 8.49 -13.84
CA ALA A 47 21.93 8.48 -13.10
C ALA A 47 20.85 7.60 -13.77
N VAL A 48 20.82 7.53 -15.10
CA VAL A 48 19.89 6.69 -15.88
C VAL A 48 20.37 5.22 -15.95
N LEU A 49 21.68 4.97 -15.83
CA LEU A 49 22.33 3.65 -15.91
C LEU A 49 22.94 3.17 -14.58
N GLY A 50 23.06 4.04 -13.58
CA GLY A 50 23.48 3.69 -12.22
C GLY A 50 22.24 3.39 -11.41
N THR A 51 21.85 2.15 -11.17
CA THR A 51 22.55 0.88 -11.34
C THR A 51 21.58 -0.11 -11.97
N ALA A 52 22.07 -1.16 -12.63
CA ALA A 52 21.25 -2.33 -12.90
C ALA A 52 20.92 -3.01 -11.56
N GLU A 53 20.05 -2.38 -10.77
CA GLU A 53 19.59 -2.89 -9.49
C GLU A 53 18.93 -4.24 -9.72
N LYS A 54 18.96 -5.15 -8.75
CA LYS A 54 18.16 -6.38 -8.88
C LYS A 54 16.67 -6.00 -8.93
N PRO A 55 15.87 -6.63 -9.83
CA PRO A 55 14.43 -6.49 -9.78
C PRO A 55 13.93 -6.86 -8.38
N ILE A 56 13.01 -6.06 -7.82
CA ILE A 56 12.30 -6.41 -6.58
C ILE A 56 11.04 -7.14 -6.95
N ASP A 57 10.83 -8.33 -6.38
CA ASP A 57 9.58 -9.05 -6.46
C ASP A 57 8.68 -8.72 -5.26
N PHE A 58 7.65 -7.92 -5.51
CA PHE A 58 6.71 -7.45 -4.50
C PHE A 58 5.36 -8.16 -4.66
N LEU A 59 4.91 -8.86 -3.62
CA LEU A 59 3.68 -9.63 -3.64
C LEU A 59 2.62 -9.06 -2.71
N PHE A 60 1.45 -8.73 -3.25
CA PHE A 60 0.24 -8.52 -2.45
C PHE A 60 -0.52 -9.83 -2.26
N ALA A 61 -0.71 -10.25 -1.01
CA ALA A 61 -1.52 -11.42 -0.66
C ALA A 61 -2.98 -10.99 -0.46
N ILE A 62 -3.70 -10.80 -1.57
CA ILE A 62 -5.11 -10.37 -1.56
C ILE A 62 -6.06 -11.57 -1.39
N TYR A 63 -7.28 -11.33 -0.91
CA TYR A 63 -8.20 -12.42 -0.56
C TYR A 63 -9.67 -11.98 -0.62
N PRO A 64 -10.63 -12.93 -0.67
CA PRO A 64 -12.04 -12.60 -0.68
C PRO A 64 -12.43 -11.70 0.49
N ASN A 65 -13.25 -10.69 0.22
CA ASN A 65 -13.65 -9.63 1.17
C ASN A 65 -12.52 -8.65 1.57
N GLY A 66 -11.34 -8.73 0.95
CA GLY A 66 -10.25 -7.78 1.14
C GLY A 66 -10.67 -6.33 0.86
N THR A 67 -10.13 -5.38 1.62
CA THR A 67 -10.33 -3.95 1.37
C THR A 67 -9.49 -3.52 0.18
N LEU A 68 -10.14 -3.08 -0.91
CA LEU A 68 -9.47 -2.70 -2.17
C LEU A 68 -8.33 -1.70 -1.95
N LEU A 69 -8.61 -0.64 -1.18
CA LEU A 69 -7.66 0.46 -1.00
C LEU A 69 -6.39 0.05 -0.23
N ASP A 70 -6.47 -0.99 0.59
CA ASP A 70 -5.35 -1.47 1.40
C ASP A 70 -4.20 -2.05 0.55
N PHE A 71 -4.51 -2.55 -0.65
CA PHE A 71 -3.48 -2.95 -1.61
C PHE A 71 -3.39 -1.99 -2.80
N ALA A 72 -4.50 -1.39 -3.25
CA ALA A 72 -4.47 -0.46 -4.37
C ALA A 72 -3.65 0.80 -4.07
N GLY A 73 -3.75 1.34 -2.85
CA GLY A 73 -2.98 2.50 -2.40
C GLY A 73 -1.46 2.27 -2.45
N PRO A 74 -0.90 1.28 -1.73
CA PRO A 74 0.53 0.98 -1.83
C PRO A 74 0.93 0.51 -3.24
N ASN A 75 0.08 -0.24 -3.96
CA ASN A 75 0.37 -0.66 -5.34
C ASN A 75 0.59 0.53 -6.28
N GLU A 76 -0.22 1.59 -6.18
CA GLU A 76 -0.07 2.79 -7.01
C GLU A 76 1.32 3.43 -6.85
N ILE A 77 1.87 3.39 -5.64
CA ILE A 77 3.23 3.86 -5.37
C ILE A 77 4.27 2.85 -5.86
N LEU A 78 4.14 1.60 -5.42
CA LEU A 78 5.16 0.56 -5.57
C LEU A 78 5.37 0.10 -7.01
N SER A 79 4.31 0.10 -7.82
CA SER A 79 4.39 -0.27 -9.24
C SER A 79 5.16 0.77 -10.09
N ARG A 80 5.37 1.98 -9.55
CA ARG A 80 6.09 3.08 -10.23
C ARG A 80 7.54 3.20 -9.79
N ILE A 81 7.95 2.41 -8.81
CA ILE A 81 9.33 2.37 -8.34
C ILE A 81 10.22 1.67 -9.39
N PRO A 82 11.42 2.20 -9.69
CA PRO A 82 12.34 1.59 -10.66
C PRO A 82 12.61 0.10 -10.39
N ASN A 83 12.55 -0.69 -11.47
CA ASN A 83 12.85 -2.12 -11.47
C ASN A 83 12.12 -2.92 -10.36
N THR A 84 10.80 -2.75 -10.30
CA THR A 84 9.91 -3.45 -9.36
C THR A 84 8.87 -4.25 -10.13
N ASN A 85 8.76 -5.53 -9.82
CA ASN A 85 7.70 -6.40 -10.30
C ASN A 85 6.64 -6.53 -9.20
N VAL A 86 5.42 -6.06 -9.47
CA VAL A 86 4.31 -6.19 -8.52
C VAL A 86 3.40 -7.34 -8.95
N ARG A 87 3.23 -8.30 -8.04
CA ARG A 87 2.41 -9.51 -8.22
C ARG A 87 1.26 -9.53 -7.23
N PHE A 88 0.22 -10.26 -7.57
CA PHE A 88 -0.95 -10.46 -6.73
C PHE A 88 -1.22 -11.95 -6.59
N ALA A 89 -1.30 -12.42 -5.35
CA ALA A 89 -1.68 -13.79 -5.04
C ALA A 89 -2.86 -13.84 -4.10
N SER A 90 -3.60 -14.94 -4.18
CA SER A 90 -4.72 -15.23 -3.29
C SER A 90 -4.69 -16.70 -2.84
N PRO A 91 -5.47 -17.08 -1.81
CA PRO A 91 -5.51 -18.46 -1.32
C PRO A 91 -5.71 -19.51 -2.41
N GLU A 92 -6.61 -19.25 -3.37
CA GLU A 92 -6.96 -20.20 -4.43
C GLU A 92 -6.46 -19.79 -5.82
N GLY A 93 -5.89 -18.60 -5.99
CA GLY A 93 -5.60 -18.02 -7.29
C GLY A 93 -6.87 -17.60 -8.05
N GLY A 94 -6.70 -17.16 -9.30
CA GLY A 94 -7.81 -16.76 -10.16
C GLY A 94 -8.46 -15.43 -9.75
N LEU A 95 -9.77 -15.28 -9.98
CA LEU A 95 -10.52 -14.07 -9.67
C LEU A 95 -10.92 -14.03 -8.19
N VAL A 96 -10.78 -12.86 -7.57
CA VAL A 96 -11.09 -12.63 -6.17
C VAL A 96 -12.19 -11.57 -6.06
N THR A 97 -13.27 -11.89 -5.37
CA THR A 97 -14.31 -10.91 -5.01
C THR A 97 -13.95 -10.23 -3.70
N LEU A 98 -13.60 -8.94 -3.79
CA LEU A 98 -13.29 -8.07 -2.67
C LEU A 98 -14.55 -7.59 -1.97
N GLU A 99 -14.41 -6.82 -0.89
CA GLU A 99 -15.56 -6.17 -0.30
C GLU A 99 -16.25 -5.24 -1.31
N LYS A 100 -17.56 -5.02 -1.12
CA LYS A 100 -18.40 -4.20 -2.01
C LYS A 100 -18.50 -4.73 -3.46
N GLY A 101 -18.10 -5.97 -3.71
CA GLY A 101 -18.34 -6.68 -4.97
C GLY A 101 -17.34 -6.40 -6.08
N VAL A 102 -16.23 -5.69 -5.79
CA VAL A 102 -15.15 -5.50 -6.78
C VAL A 102 -14.49 -6.85 -7.06
N VAL A 103 -14.37 -7.21 -8.34
CA VAL A 103 -13.67 -8.43 -8.76
C VAL A 103 -12.29 -8.05 -9.29
N PHE A 104 -11.25 -8.65 -8.71
CA PHE A 104 -9.86 -8.41 -9.09
C PHE A 104 -9.18 -9.72 -9.52
N GLY A 105 -8.32 -9.66 -10.53
CA GLY A 105 -7.49 -10.79 -10.96
C GLY A 105 -7.19 -10.77 -12.46
N PRO A 106 -6.57 -11.83 -13.00
CA PRO A 106 -6.24 -13.08 -12.30
C PRO A 106 -5.12 -12.93 -11.27
N THR A 107 -5.21 -13.70 -10.18
CA THR A 107 -4.19 -13.82 -9.13
C THR A 107 -3.48 -15.17 -9.22
N GLU A 108 -2.24 -15.20 -8.76
CA GLU A 108 -1.51 -16.45 -8.54
C GLU A 108 -2.03 -17.15 -7.28
N LYS A 109 -1.85 -18.46 -7.18
CA LYS A 109 -2.18 -19.21 -5.96
C LYS A 109 -1.05 -19.08 -4.95
N LEU A 110 -1.36 -18.71 -3.71
CA LEU A 110 -0.35 -18.53 -2.65
C LEU A 110 0.52 -19.78 -2.41
N SER A 111 -0.05 -20.97 -2.59
CA SER A 111 0.69 -22.24 -2.44
C SER A 111 1.80 -22.42 -3.47
N ASP A 112 1.68 -21.78 -4.64
CA ASP A 112 2.52 -22.03 -5.82
C ASP A 112 3.72 -21.08 -5.88
N ILE A 113 3.79 -20.11 -4.96
CA ILE A 113 4.86 -19.13 -4.87
C ILE A 113 5.88 -19.59 -3.85
N ASP A 114 7.13 -19.79 -4.26
CA ASP A 114 8.20 -20.26 -3.37
C ASP A 114 8.76 -19.15 -2.47
N LYS A 115 9.08 -17.99 -3.04
CA LYS A 115 9.73 -16.86 -2.37
C LYS A 115 9.39 -15.54 -3.06
N VAL A 116 9.55 -14.44 -2.32
CA VAL A 116 9.37 -13.06 -2.77
C VAL A 116 10.37 -12.16 -2.04
N ASP A 117 10.69 -10.98 -2.58
CA ASP A 117 11.53 -10.00 -1.87
C ASP A 117 10.71 -9.24 -0.83
N VAL A 118 9.46 -8.90 -1.16
CA VAL A 118 8.53 -8.22 -0.26
C VAL A 118 7.16 -8.88 -0.31
N ILE A 119 6.59 -9.17 0.86
CA ILE A 119 5.18 -9.58 0.98
C ILE A 119 4.40 -8.47 1.68
N CYS A 120 3.25 -8.09 1.11
CA CYS A 120 2.30 -7.19 1.73
C CYS A 120 0.94 -7.84 1.91
N VAL A 121 0.48 -7.89 3.17
CA VAL A 121 -0.85 -8.42 3.52
C VAL A 121 -1.81 -7.25 3.76
N PRO A 122 -2.80 -7.01 2.89
CA PRO A 122 -3.84 -6.01 3.11
C PRO A 122 -4.84 -6.44 4.19
N GLY A 123 -5.60 -5.48 4.70
CA GLY A 123 -6.67 -5.73 5.65
C GLY A 123 -8.02 -6.02 5.01
N ALA A 124 -8.94 -6.36 5.90
CA ALA A 124 -10.36 -6.53 5.67
C ALA A 124 -11.08 -6.49 7.02
N LEU A 125 -12.41 -6.33 6.98
CA LEU A 125 -13.25 -6.65 8.14
C LEU A 125 -13.38 -8.17 8.33
N ASN A 126 -13.39 -8.92 7.23
CA ASN A 126 -13.50 -10.38 7.23
C ASN A 126 -12.18 -11.02 6.79
N LEU A 127 -11.49 -11.65 7.74
CA LEU A 127 -10.19 -12.29 7.56
C LEU A 127 -10.32 -13.81 7.37
N SER A 128 -11.53 -14.37 7.34
CA SER A 128 -11.74 -15.82 7.41
C SER A 128 -11.05 -16.61 6.31
N ALA A 129 -10.95 -16.04 5.12
CA ALA A 129 -10.23 -16.65 4.00
C ALA A 129 -8.73 -16.85 4.28
N MET A 130 -8.12 -15.99 5.11
CA MET A 130 -6.69 -15.98 5.42
C MET A 130 -6.36 -16.64 6.77
N MET A 131 -7.34 -16.80 7.65
CA MET A 131 -7.15 -17.29 9.02
C MET A 131 -7.15 -18.82 9.12
N LYS A 132 -7.31 -19.53 8.00
CA LYS A 132 -7.20 -20.98 7.96
C LYS A 132 -5.74 -21.42 8.19
N PRO A 133 -5.48 -22.49 8.98
CA PRO A 133 -4.12 -22.92 9.31
C PRO A 133 -3.20 -23.11 8.10
N GLU A 134 -3.70 -23.68 7.00
CA GLU A 134 -2.96 -23.91 5.77
C GLU A 134 -2.53 -22.59 5.09
N ILE A 135 -3.41 -21.59 5.08
CA ILE A 135 -3.13 -20.29 4.47
C ILE A 135 -2.15 -19.48 5.33
N LEU A 136 -2.32 -19.50 6.66
CA LEU A 136 -1.35 -18.92 7.59
C LEU A 136 0.04 -19.56 7.42
N GLY A 137 0.10 -20.86 7.15
CA GLY A 137 1.34 -21.58 6.82
C GLY A 137 2.03 -21.02 5.56
N HIS A 138 1.28 -20.73 4.49
CA HIS A 138 1.83 -20.10 3.29
C HIS A 138 2.31 -18.67 3.53
N VAL A 139 1.53 -17.86 4.26
CA VAL A 139 1.93 -16.50 4.65
C VAL A 139 3.21 -16.52 5.46
N ARG A 140 3.32 -17.43 6.45
CA ARG A 140 4.52 -17.61 7.25
C ARG A 140 5.72 -18.01 6.38
N ARG A 141 5.58 -19.01 5.51
CA ARG A 141 6.64 -19.50 4.62
C ARG A 141 7.21 -18.39 3.75
N LEU A 142 6.34 -17.61 3.11
CA LEU A 142 6.76 -16.45 2.30
C LEU A 142 7.43 -15.38 3.17
N SER A 143 6.86 -15.11 4.35
CA SER A 143 7.40 -14.12 5.28
C SER A 143 8.76 -14.51 5.88
N GLU A 144 9.09 -15.79 6.02
CA GLU A 144 10.40 -16.24 6.53
C GLU A 144 11.54 -16.00 5.53
N THR A 145 11.24 -15.96 4.23
CA THR A 145 12.24 -15.75 3.16
C THR A 145 12.28 -14.31 2.63
N ALA A 146 11.22 -13.53 2.86
CA ALA A 146 11.13 -12.15 2.38
C ALA A 146 12.11 -11.19 3.07
N ARG A 147 12.70 -10.29 2.28
CA ARG A 147 13.54 -9.18 2.76
C ARG A 147 12.72 -8.20 3.59
N TYR A 148 11.48 -7.93 3.20
CA TYR A 148 10.53 -7.14 3.99
C TYR A 148 9.18 -7.86 4.12
N VAL A 149 8.61 -7.81 5.32
CA VAL A 149 7.29 -8.38 5.63
C VAL A 149 6.39 -7.25 6.05
N THR A 150 5.34 -7.01 5.26
CA THR A 150 4.54 -5.80 5.38
C THR A 150 3.05 -6.04 5.42
N SER A 151 2.34 -5.05 5.95
CA SER A 151 0.88 -5.08 6.00
C SER A 151 0.28 -3.70 6.03
N VAL A 152 -1.01 -3.63 5.71
CA VAL A 152 -1.84 -2.43 5.87
C VAL A 152 -3.07 -2.83 6.67
N CYS A 153 -3.56 -1.93 7.52
CA CYS A 153 -4.84 -2.07 8.23
C CYS A 153 -4.84 -3.34 9.10
N THR A 154 -5.87 -4.17 9.03
CA THR A 154 -5.97 -5.44 9.77
C THR A 154 -5.12 -6.56 9.20
N GLY A 155 -4.39 -6.34 8.09
CA GLY A 155 -3.47 -7.33 7.54
C GLY A 155 -2.35 -7.72 8.50
N SER A 156 -1.99 -6.84 9.43
CA SER A 156 -1.04 -7.15 10.51
C SER A 156 -1.57 -8.22 11.47
N ILE A 157 -2.89 -8.40 11.60
CA ILE A 157 -3.49 -9.48 12.40
C ILE A 157 -3.21 -10.83 11.75
N ILE A 158 -3.30 -10.94 10.42
CA ILE A 158 -2.96 -12.17 9.68
C ILE A 158 -1.47 -12.51 9.85
N LEU A 159 -0.60 -11.50 9.76
CA LEU A 159 0.83 -11.68 10.01
C LEU A 159 1.12 -12.08 11.47
N ALA A 160 0.41 -11.51 12.44
CA ALA A 160 0.57 -11.88 13.83
C ALA A 160 0.08 -13.32 14.07
N ALA A 161 -1.08 -13.69 13.52
CA ALA A 161 -1.65 -15.03 13.60
C ALA A 161 -0.78 -16.11 12.91
N SER A 162 -0.03 -15.76 11.86
CA SER A 162 0.95 -16.67 11.25
C SER A 162 2.22 -16.85 12.11
N GLY A 163 2.36 -16.09 13.20
CA GLY A 163 3.44 -16.18 14.18
C GLY A 163 4.65 -15.33 13.88
N VAL A 164 4.71 -14.64 12.73
CA VAL A 164 5.91 -13.90 12.30
C VAL A 164 6.12 -12.57 13.02
N LEU A 165 5.08 -12.03 13.67
CA LEU A 165 5.15 -10.77 14.43
C LEU A 165 5.31 -10.95 15.95
N LYS A 166 5.58 -12.15 16.46
CA LYS A 166 5.75 -12.36 17.90
C LYS A 166 6.90 -11.50 18.44
N GLY A 167 6.59 -10.65 19.41
CA GLY A 167 7.53 -9.70 20.02
C GLY A 167 7.90 -8.50 19.15
N ARG A 168 7.20 -8.26 18.02
CA ARG A 168 7.47 -7.18 17.08
C ARG A 168 6.44 -6.06 17.18
N ARG A 169 6.87 -4.82 17.00
CA ARG A 169 5.97 -3.67 16.87
C ARG A 169 5.25 -3.70 15.53
N SER A 170 3.95 -3.42 15.53
CA SER A 170 3.18 -3.28 14.30
C SER A 170 2.02 -2.31 14.46
N ALA A 171 1.81 -1.52 13.42
CA ALA A 171 0.60 -0.75 13.19
C ALA A 171 -0.56 -1.69 12.78
N CYS A 172 -1.77 -1.20 13.00
CA CYS A 172 -3.00 -1.85 12.57
C CYS A 172 -4.06 -0.77 12.35
N HIS A 173 -5.22 -1.15 11.84
CA HIS A 173 -6.38 -0.28 11.92
C HIS A 173 -6.71 0.01 13.40
N TRP A 174 -6.93 1.29 13.72
CA TRP A 174 -7.10 1.77 15.10
C TRP A 174 -8.15 0.97 15.91
N ALA A 175 -9.26 0.59 15.26
CA ALA A 175 -10.33 -0.17 15.89
C ALA A 175 -9.93 -1.58 16.35
N PHE A 176 -8.87 -2.15 15.76
CA PHE A 176 -8.41 -3.53 16.00
C PHE A 176 -6.99 -3.58 16.57
N LEU A 177 -6.38 -2.43 16.86
CA LEU A 177 -4.95 -2.34 17.18
C LEU A 177 -4.53 -3.27 18.34
N ASN A 178 -5.32 -3.32 19.40
CA ASN A 178 -5.01 -4.14 20.57
C ASN A 178 -5.29 -5.64 20.38
N VAL A 179 -5.95 -6.05 19.28
CA VAL A 179 -6.09 -7.48 18.90
C VAL A 179 -4.72 -8.11 18.59
N LEU A 180 -3.73 -7.32 18.18
CA LEU A 180 -2.36 -7.79 17.94
C LEU A 180 -1.74 -8.49 19.17
N LYS A 181 -2.15 -8.09 20.39
CA LYS A 181 -1.65 -8.66 21.64
C LYS A 181 -2.00 -10.14 21.78
N ASP A 182 -3.14 -10.57 21.25
CA ASP A 182 -3.61 -11.96 21.34
C ASP A 182 -2.66 -12.92 20.60
N TYR A 183 -1.89 -12.40 19.65
CA TYR A 183 -0.91 -13.13 18.85
C TYR A 183 0.55 -12.77 19.23
N GLY A 184 0.75 -12.05 20.33
CA GLY A 184 2.07 -11.70 20.86
C GLY A 184 2.80 -10.58 20.10
N ALA A 185 2.13 -9.86 19.20
CA ALA A 185 2.67 -8.64 18.61
C ALA A 185 2.47 -7.44 19.55
N ILE A 186 3.35 -6.44 19.45
CA ILE A 186 3.32 -5.21 20.25
C ILE A 186 2.55 -4.14 19.45
N PRO A 187 1.35 -3.73 19.88
CA PRO A 187 0.60 -2.73 19.12
C PRO A 187 1.25 -1.36 19.21
N ASP A 188 1.30 -0.68 18.08
CA ASP A 188 1.83 0.68 17.96
C ASP A 188 0.84 1.56 17.18
N PRO A 189 0.36 2.68 17.76
CA PRO A 189 -0.67 3.50 17.13
C PRO A 189 -0.15 4.41 16.00
N ALA A 190 1.17 4.40 15.71
CA ALA A 190 1.71 5.20 14.63
C ALA A 190 1.13 4.81 13.26
N ARG A 191 0.99 5.81 12.38
CA ARG A 191 0.45 5.62 11.02
C ARG A 191 1.28 4.65 10.19
N ILE A 192 2.60 4.67 10.38
CA ILE A 192 3.56 3.74 9.79
C ILE A 192 4.50 3.31 10.92
N VAL A 193 4.75 2.01 11.00
CA VAL A 193 5.66 1.41 11.99
C VAL A 193 6.70 0.57 11.25
N LYS A 194 7.97 0.74 11.61
CA LYS A 194 9.09 -0.09 11.16
C LYS A 194 9.77 -0.73 12.37
N ASP A 195 9.93 -2.06 12.33
CA ASP A 195 10.66 -2.88 13.30
C ASP A 195 11.56 -3.86 12.52
N GLY A 196 12.82 -3.45 12.29
CA GLY A 196 13.75 -4.21 11.44
C GLY A 196 13.20 -4.39 10.02
N ARG A 197 12.93 -5.64 9.65
CA ARG A 197 12.37 -6.04 8.35
C ARG A 197 10.84 -5.99 8.27
N PHE A 198 10.17 -5.66 9.37
CA PHE A 198 8.71 -5.57 9.44
C PHE A 198 8.29 -4.11 9.25
N MET A 199 7.39 -3.85 8.31
CA MET A 199 6.82 -2.52 8.09
C MET A 199 5.30 -2.60 7.96
N SER A 200 4.58 -1.75 8.66
CA SER A 200 3.11 -1.79 8.64
C SER A 200 2.51 -0.40 8.55
N GLY A 201 1.49 -0.24 7.72
CA GLY A 201 0.61 0.92 7.70
C GLY A 201 -0.63 0.69 8.57
N GLY A 202 -1.12 1.75 9.19
CA GLY A 202 -2.37 1.76 9.95
C GLY A 202 -3.61 1.59 9.07
N GLY A 203 -4.71 2.26 9.41
CA GLY A 203 -5.99 2.08 8.71
C GLY A 203 -5.98 2.55 7.25
N VAL A 204 -6.39 1.66 6.35
CA VAL A 204 -6.83 1.90 4.97
C VAL A 204 -5.91 2.81 4.14
N THR A 205 -6.12 4.12 4.19
CA THR A 205 -5.36 5.13 3.43
C THR A 205 -3.89 5.22 3.85
N ALA A 206 -3.55 4.73 5.05
CA ALA A 206 -2.17 4.63 5.50
C ALA A 206 -1.30 3.81 4.54
N GLY A 207 -1.90 2.94 3.71
CA GLY A 207 -1.20 2.19 2.67
C GLY A 207 -0.47 3.06 1.63
N ILE A 208 -0.94 4.28 1.35
CA ILE A 208 -0.26 5.17 0.39
C ILE A 208 1.03 5.73 1.01
N ASP A 209 0.94 6.28 2.22
CA ASP A 209 2.11 6.80 2.94
C ASP A 209 3.11 5.67 3.26
N PHE A 210 2.61 4.49 3.65
CA PHE A 210 3.42 3.29 3.81
C PHE A 210 4.13 2.91 2.49
N GLY A 211 3.42 3.00 1.36
CA GLY A 211 3.98 2.78 0.02
C GLY A 211 5.16 3.70 -0.26
N LEU A 212 5.07 4.99 0.10
CA LEU A 212 6.16 5.96 -0.05
C LEU A 212 7.33 5.66 0.90
N ALA A 213 7.02 5.32 2.15
CA ALA A 213 8.04 4.96 3.14
C ALA A 213 8.84 3.72 2.70
N ILE A 214 8.15 2.67 2.23
CA ILE A 214 8.84 1.48 1.74
C ILE A 214 9.55 1.73 0.40
N ALA A 215 9.05 2.63 -0.45
CA ALA A 215 9.76 3.06 -1.64
C ALA A 215 11.13 3.65 -1.29
N ALA A 216 11.18 4.49 -0.26
CA ALA A 216 12.42 5.07 0.23
C ALA A 216 13.38 4.01 0.81
N GLU A 217 12.85 2.98 1.48
CA GLU A 217 13.65 1.86 1.99
C GLU A 217 14.24 0.96 0.90
N LEU A 218 13.53 0.84 -0.22
CA LEU A 218 13.90 -0.06 -1.31
C LEU A 218 14.80 0.62 -2.35
N ARG A 219 14.56 1.90 -2.65
CA ARG A 219 15.22 2.66 -3.73
C ARG A 219 15.73 4.04 -3.33
N GLY A 220 15.66 4.40 -2.05
CA GLY A 220 16.12 5.70 -1.56
C GLY A 220 15.08 6.81 -1.69
N ALA A 221 15.32 7.91 -0.96
CA ALA A 221 14.39 9.02 -0.84
C ALA A 221 14.04 9.69 -2.18
N GLN A 222 15.01 9.79 -3.09
CA GLN A 222 14.79 10.40 -4.40
C GLN A 222 13.70 9.67 -5.20
N ALA A 223 13.79 8.33 -5.33
CA ALA A 223 12.80 7.54 -6.05
C ALA A 223 11.40 7.67 -5.42
N ALA A 224 11.31 7.70 -4.08
CA ALA A 224 10.05 7.90 -3.38
C ALA A 224 9.44 9.28 -3.67
N GLN A 225 10.25 10.35 -3.65
CA GLN A 225 9.83 11.72 -3.93
C GLN A 225 9.41 11.90 -5.40
N GLU A 226 10.12 11.28 -6.34
CA GLU A 226 9.76 11.26 -7.76
C GLU A 226 8.39 10.62 -7.96
N VAL A 227 8.13 9.47 -7.33
CA VAL A 227 6.81 8.82 -7.40
C VAL A 227 5.74 9.67 -6.72
N GLN A 228 6.03 10.25 -5.55
CA GLN A 228 5.09 11.14 -4.84
C GLN A 228 4.64 12.29 -5.74
N LEU A 229 5.57 12.94 -6.43
CA LEU A 229 5.28 14.02 -7.36
C LEU A 229 4.55 13.51 -8.61
N LEU A 230 4.97 12.38 -9.17
CA LEU A 230 4.38 11.78 -10.38
C LEU A 230 2.89 11.47 -10.20
N VAL A 231 2.49 10.98 -9.03
CA VAL A 231 1.08 10.70 -8.71
C VAL A 231 0.36 11.87 -8.06
N GLN A 232 1.04 13.02 -7.91
CA GLN A 232 0.54 14.22 -7.26
C GLN A 232 -0.05 13.93 -5.86
N TYR A 233 0.68 13.15 -5.06
CA TYR A 233 0.24 12.85 -3.69
C TYR A 233 0.50 14.04 -2.75
N ASP A 234 -0.44 14.98 -2.77
CA ASP A 234 -0.55 16.16 -1.90
C ASP A 234 -1.95 16.19 -1.27
N PRO A 235 -2.21 15.35 -0.24
CA PRO A 235 -3.55 15.20 0.30
C PRO A 235 -4.00 16.47 1.04
N GLN A 236 -5.20 16.96 0.68
CA GLN A 236 -5.89 18.07 1.35
C GLN A 236 -7.25 17.59 1.88
N PRO A 237 -7.31 16.82 3.00
CA PRO A 237 -8.58 16.31 3.51
C PRO A 237 -9.52 17.46 3.91
N PRO A 238 -10.79 17.47 3.46
CA PRO A 238 -11.73 18.55 3.78
C PRO A 238 -12.23 18.53 5.24
N PHE A 239 -11.88 17.49 6.01
CA PHE A 239 -12.27 17.33 7.41
C PHE A 239 -11.13 16.72 8.23
N HIS A 240 -11.06 17.10 9.50
CA HIS A 240 -10.07 16.58 10.47
C HIS A 240 -10.70 15.51 11.39
N ALA A 241 -11.08 14.38 10.82
CA ALA A 241 -11.77 13.29 11.54
C ALA A 241 -11.18 11.89 11.28
N GLY A 242 -9.99 11.82 10.68
CA GLY A 242 -9.33 10.55 10.33
C GLY A 242 -8.62 9.86 11.50
N ASN A 243 -8.39 10.57 12.61
CA ASN A 243 -7.73 10.07 13.80
C ASN A 243 -8.73 10.05 14.98
N PRO A 244 -8.99 8.91 15.64
CA PRO A 244 -9.95 8.84 16.74
C PRO A 244 -9.59 9.72 17.95
N ALA A 245 -8.32 10.09 18.11
CA ALA A 245 -7.88 11.02 19.17
C ALA A 245 -8.26 12.49 18.88
N GLU A 246 -8.45 12.84 17.60
CA GLU A 246 -8.67 14.22 17.14
C GLU A 246 -10.08 14.45 16.60
N ALA A 247 -10.78 13.38 16.20
CA ALA A 247 -12.12 13.45 15.66
C ALA A 247 -13.12 14.06 16.68
N PRO A 248 -14.09 14.88 16.23
CA PRO A 248 -15.09 15.46 17.11
C PRO A 248 -15.83 14.39 17.93
N PRO A 249 -16.07 14.59 19.24
CA PRO A 249 -16.67 13.56 20.11
C PRO A 249 -17.99 12.98 19.57
N ALA A 250 -18.86 13.84 19.04
CA ALA A 250 -20.14 13.40 18.45
C ALA A 250 -19.96 12.45 17.26
N ILE A 251 -18.95 12.67 16.42
CA ILE A 251 -18.63 11.80 15.28
C ILE A 251 -18.02 10.49 15.77
N ARG A 252 -17.07 10.59 16.71
CA ARG A 252 -16.40 9.45 17.32
C ARG A 252 -17.40 8.49 17.98
N ASP A 253 -18.36 9.00 18.74
CA ASP A 253 -19.36 8.19 19.42
C ASP A 253 -20.30 7.46 18.45
N VAL A 254 -20.64 8.09 17.31
CA VAL A 254 -21.38 7.41 16.23
C VAL A 254 -20.57 6.26 15.64
N VAL A 255 -19.28 6.46 15.41
CA VAL A 255 -18.40 5.40 14.87
C VAL A 255 -18.21 4.27 15.89
N TYR A 256 -18.03 4.58 17.18
CA TYR A 256 -17.91 3.56 18.23
C TYR A 256 -19.16 2.69 18.35
N LYS A 257 -20.35 3.25 18.16
CA LYS A 257 -21.61 2.46 18.10
C LYS A 257 -21.66 1.52 16.89
N LYS A 258 -21.11 1.95 15.75
CA LYS A 258 -21.03 1.12 14.53
C LYS A 258 -19.95 0.03 14.62
N LEU A 259 -18.92 0.27 15.43
CA LEU A 259 -17.74 -0.59 15.60
C LEU A 259 -17.55 -0.94 17.08
N PRO A 260 -18.35 -1.87 17.66
CA PRO A 260 -18.26 -2.20 19.08
C PRO A 260 -16.85 -2.66 19.49
N GLY A 261 -16.33 -2.12 20.59
CA GLY A 261 -15.00 -2.41 21.12
C GLY A 261 -13.85 -1.58 20.51
N SER A 262 -14.14 -0.83 19.45
CA SER A 262 -13.14 -0.01 18.75
C SER A 262 -12.54 1.12 19.59
N GLN A 263 -13.27 1.62 20.60
CA GLN A 263 -12.77 2.64 21.53
C GLN A 263 -11.53 2.20 22.32
N ASN A 264 -11.35 0.89 22.48
CA ASN A 264 -10.19 0.28 23.13
C ASN A 264 -9.29 -0.46 22.13
N GLY A 265 -9.50 -0.28 20.82
CA GLY A 265 -8.79 -1.04 19.77
C GLY A 265 -9.04 -2.54 19.82
N LEU A 266 -10.18 -2.99 20.37
CA LEU A 266 -10.52 -4.39 20.61
C LEU A 266 -11.74 -4.85 19.79
N MET A 267 -12.09 -4.13 18.72
CA MET A 267 -13.06 -4.65 17.75
C MET A 267 -12.54 -5.98 17.20
N ARG A 268 -13.43 -6.97 17.04
CA ARG A 268 -13.05 -8.30 16.56
C ARG A 268 -13.31 -8.41 15.05
N PRO A 269 -12.32 -8.86 14.25
CA PRO A 269 -12.57 -9.16 12.85
C PRO A 269 -13.46 -10.40 12.74
N VAL A 270 -14.10 -10.58 11.58
CA VAL A 270 -14.72 -11.86 11.25
C VAL A 270 -13.61 -12.84 10.88
N LEU A 271 -13.64 -14.04 11.46
CA LEU A 271 -12.64 -15.10 11.31
C LEU A 271 -13.25 -16.36 10.68
#